data_AF-A0A9Q8PZH3-F1
#
_entry.id   AF-A0A9Q8PZH3-F1
#
_cell.length_a   1.000
_cell.length_b   1.000
_cell.length_c   1.000
_cell.angle_alpha   90.00
_cell.angle_beta   90.00
_cell.angle_gamma   90.00
#
_symmetry.space_group_name_H-M   'P 1'
#
loop_
_entity.id
_entity.type
_entity.pdbx_description
1 polymer ?
#
loop_
_entity_poly.entity_id
_entity_poly.type
_entity_poly.pdbx_seq_one_letter_code
_entity_poly.pdbx_strand_id
1 'polypeptide(L)'
;MKVEQIKVTKLEITDVEKHDPIRVYLEDDNQGRGRLTITEWGEAWTCYWSSMSGSLVDFIIRNNNGYLISNLSTKPLGAKSIAYKRFDSRLDTIREALIKYCS
;
A
#
# COMPACT_ATOMS: atom_id res chain seq x y z
N MET A 1 20.49 -11.03 20.92
CA MET A 1 20.05 -10.50 19.61
C MET A 1 19.83 -11.70 18.69
N LYS A 2 18.64 -11.80 18.08
CA LYS A 2 18.35 -12.79 17.04
C LYS A 2 18.18 -12.02 15.73
N VAL A 3 18.83 -12.48 14.67
CA VAL A 3 18.72 -11.89 13.33
C VAL A 3 18.02 -12.91 12.45
N GLU A 4 16.95 -12.48 11.78
CA GLU A 4 16.20 -13.30 10.84
C GLU A 4 16.08 -12.54 9.53
N GLN A 5 16.20 -13.27 8.43
CA GLN A 5 15.93 -12.75 7.10
C GLN A 5 14.50 -13.10 6.72
N ILE A 6 13.73 -12.10 6.30
CA ILE A 6 12.40 -12.29 5.72
C ILE A 6 12.43 -11.95 4.23
N LYS A 7 11.59 -12.62 3.44
CA LYS A 7 11.36 -12.27 2.04
C LYS A 7 10.23 -11.26 1.96
N VAL A 8 10.36 -10.29 1.06
CA VAL A 8 9.36 -9.25 0.81
C VAL A 8 9.03 -9.27 -0.67
N THR A 9 7.74 -9.18 -1.00
CA THR A 9 7.33 -8.98 -2.40
C THR A 9 7.41 -7.49 -2.70
N LYS A 10 8.21 -7.11 -3.70
CA LYS A 10 8.29 -5.74 -4.21
C LYS A 10 7.66 -5.68 -5.59
N LEU A 11 6.69 -4.80 -5.76
CA LEU A 11 6.16 -4.42 -7.06
C LEU A 11 6.69 -3.03 -7.44
N GLU A 12 7.06 -2.86 -8.70
CA GLU A 12 7.41 -1.58 -9.29
C GLU A 12 6.39 -1.29 -10.41
N ILE A 13 5.59 -0.25 -10.21
CA ILE A 13 4.52 0.16 -11.11
C ILE A 13 5.00 1.40 -11.84
N THR A 14 5.06 1.32 -13.16
CA THR A 14 5.60 2.36 -14.06
C THR A 14 4.59 2.65 -15.17
N ASP A 15 4.83 3.70 -15.95
CA ASP A 15 4.00 4.11 -17.08
C ASP A 15 2.54 4.41 -16.71
N VAL A 16 2.33 4.99 -15.53
CA VAL A 16 1.02 5.45 -15.05
C VAL A 16 0.95 6.97 -15.18
N GLU A 17 -0.07 7.47 -15.88
CA GLU A 17 -0.25 8.91 -16.06
C GLU A 17 -0.33 9.65 -14.71
N LYS A 18 0.41 10.76 -14.57
CA LYS A 18 0.48 11.61 -13.37
C LYS A 18 1.07 10.95 -12.12
N HIS A 19 1.70 9.80 -12.27
CA HIS A 19 2.41 9.11 -11.21
C HIS A 19 3.89 8.93 -11.58
N ASP A 20 4.76 9.20 -10.61
CA ASP A 20 6.14 8.73 -10.69
C ASP A 20 6.16 7.21 -10.46
N PRO A 21 7.26 6.49 -10.71
CA PRO A 21 7.33 5.06 -10.41
C PRO A 21 6.91 4.74 -8.96
N ILE A 22 5.79 4.05 -8.81
CA ILE A 22 5.25 3.66 -7.51
C ILE A 22 5.87 2.32 -7.14
N ARG A 23 6.50 2.24 -5.97
CA ARG A 23 7.03 0.97 -5.44
C ARG A 23 6.22 0.53 -4.25
N VAL A 24 5.79 -0.72 -4.28
CA VAL A 24 4.94 -1.32 -3.26
C VAL A 24 5.68 -2.50 -2.66
N TYR A 25 5.92 -2.45 -1.35
CA TYR A 25 6.51 -3.54 -0.58
C TYR A 25 5.40 -4.19 0.25
N LEU A 26 5.21 -5.48 0.02
CA LEU A 26 4.21 -6.31 0.68
C LEU A 26 4.94 -7.29 1.60
N GLU A 27 4.87 -7.02 2.89
CA GLU A 27 5.34 -7.92 3.94
C GLU A 27 4.11 -8.62 4.53
N ASP A 28 3.78 -9.80 4.01
CA ASP A 28 2.71 -10.65 4.51
C ASP A 28 3.32 -11.83 5.30
N ASP A 29 2.90 -12.00 6.55
CA ASP A 29 3.42 -13.06 7.40
C ASP A 29 2.55 -14.34 7.39
N ASN A 30 1.50 -14.36 6.57
CA ASN A 30 0.52 -15.44 6.42
C ASN A 30 -0.21 -15.83 7.72
N GLN A 31 -0.14 -14.99 8.76
CA GLN A 31 -0.82 -15.17 10.04
C GLN A 31 -1.87 -14.09 10.25
N GLY A 32 -2.35 -13.48 9.16
CA GLY A 32 -3.31 -12.38 9.19
C GLY A 32 -2.69 -11.06 9.65
N ARG A 33 -1.36 -10.92 9.58
CA ARG A 33 -0.64 -9.67 9.88
C ARG A 33 0.19 -9.27 8.67
N GLY A 34 0.34 -7.98 8.46
CA GLY A 34 1.09 -7.52 7.31
C GLY A 34 1.45 -6.06 7.36
N ARG A 35 2.48 -5.70 6.60
CA ARG A 35 2.94 -4.33 6.43
C ARG A 35 2.95 -3.98 4.96
N LEU A 36 2.33 -2.85 4.65
CA LEU A 36 2.39 -2.20 3.35
C LEU A 36 3.34 -1.02 3.46
N THR A 37 4.31 -0.94 2.56
CA THR A 37 5.09 0.28 2.32
C THR A 37 4.93 0.71 0.87
N ILE A 38 4.57 1.98 0.66
CA ILE A 38 4.45 2.60 -0.65
C ILE A 38 5.49 3.70 -0.74
N THR A 39 6.23 3.77 -1.84
CA THR A 39 7.12 4.91 -2.13
C THR A 39 6.85 5.49 -3.50
N GLU A 40 6.81 6.81 -3.61
CA GLU A 40 6.67 7.57 -4.86
C GLU A 40 7.27 8.97 -4.65
N TRP A 41 7.98 9.54 -5.64
CA TRP A 41 8.56 10.90 -5.57
C TRP A 41 9.31 11.23 -4.26
N GLY A 42 10.19 10.33 -3.80
CA GLY A 42 10.96 10.53 -2.56
C GLY A 42 10.15 10.48 -1.26
N GLU A 43 8.83 10.31 -1.35
CA GLU A 43 7.94 10.11 -0.22
C GLU A 43 7.75 8.61 0.06
N ALA A 44 7.42 8.29 1.31
CA ALA A 44 7.13 6.93 1.74
C ALA A 44 5.96 6.90 2.74
N TRP A 45 5.09 5.91 2.59
CA TRP A 45 3.96 5.68 3.49
C TRP A 45 3.94 4.22 3.91
N THR A 46 3.96 3.98 5.22
CA THR A 46 4.03 2.63 5.79
C THR A 46 2.93 2.46 6.82
N CYS A 47 2.21 1.34 6.74
CA CYS A 47 1.29 0.92 7.77
C CYS A 47 1.40 -0.58 8.03
N TYR A 48 1.22 -0.97 9.28
CA TYR A 48 1.17 -2.35 9.72
C TYR A 48 -0.20 -2.64 10.32
N TRP A 49 -0.78 -3.78 9.92
CA TRP A 49 -2.01 -4.31 10.49
C TRP A 49 -1.72 -5.62 11.21
N SER A 50 -2.16 -5.71 12.47
CA SER A 50 -2.04 -6.92 13.29
C SER A 50 -3.22 -7.87 13.16
N SER A 51 -4.24 -7.52 12.37
CA SER A 51 -5.43 -8.34 12.15
C SER A 51 -6.10 -7.95 10.83
N MET A 52 -5.79 -8.71 9.77
CA MET A 52 -6.28 -8.48 8.40
C MET A 52 -7.36 -9.47 7.98
N SER A 53 -7.61 -10.52 8.75
CA SER A 53 -8.55 -11.61 8.41
C SER A 53 -8.37 -12.16 6.99
N GLY A 54 -7.12 -12.41 6.59
CA GLY A 54 -6.75 -12.86 5.24
C GLY A 54 -5.33 -12.44 4.87
N SER A 55 -4.99 -12.53 3.58
CA SER A 55 -3.72 -12.03 3.05
C SER A 55 -3.69 -10.49 3.02
N LEU A 56 -2.49 -9.92 3.00
CA LEU A 56 -2.28 -8.47 2.85
C LEU A 56 -2.84 -7.96 1.52
N VAL A 57 -2.70 -8.74 0.44
CA VAL A 57 -3.21 -8.35 -0.88
C VAL A 57 -4.74 -8.28 -0.87
N ASP A 58 -5.41 -9.31 -0.36
CA ASP A 58 -6.87 -9.32 -0.24
C ASP A 58 -7.35 -8.18 0.66
N PHE A 59 -6.61 -7.90 1.73
CA PHE A 59 -6.89 -6.79 2.63
C PHE A 59 -6.85 -5.43 1.93
N ILE A 60 -5.84 -5.17 1.11
CA ILE A 60 -5.72 -3.93 0.35
C ILE A 60 -6.86 -3.82 -0.69
N ILE A 61 -7.16 -4.91 -1.40
CA ILE A 61 -8.19 -4.91 -2.44
C ILE A 61 -9.58 -4.64 -1.82
N ARG A 62 -9.92 -5.31 -0.70
CA ARG A 62 -11.28 -5.27 -0.11
C ARG A 62 -11.60 -4.00 0.69
N ASN A 63 -10.59 -3.27 1.17
CA ASN A 63 -10.80 -2.06 1.97
C ASN A 63 -10.87 -0.80 1.10
N ASN A 64 -11.68 0.16 1.53
CA ASN A 64 -11.81 1.44 0.82
C ASN A 64 -10.55 2.31 1.01
N ASN A 65 -10.27 3.17 0.02
CA ASN A 65 -9.10 4.05 0.04
C ASN A 65 -9.09 5.00 1.24
N GLY A 66 -10.25 5.53 1.66
CA GLY A 66 -10.31 6.43 2.81
C GLY A 66 -9.78 5.81 4.10
N TYR A 67 -10.11 4.53 4.34
CA TYR A 67 -9.56 3.75 5.45
C TYR A 67 -8.06 3.51 5.28
N LEU A 68 -7.59 3.14 4.09
CA LEU A 68 -6.17 2.91 3.86
C LEU A 68 -5.36 4.21 4.03
N ILE A 69 -5.84 5.33 3.49
CA ILE A 69 -5.22 6.66 3.63
C ILE A 69 -5.14 7.09 5.09
N SER A 70 -6.20 6.87 5.89
CA SER A 70 -6.18 7.26 7.31
C SER A 70 -5.16 6.47 8.13
N ASN A 71 -4.81 5.26 7.69
CA ASN A 71 -3.81 4.40 8.32
C ASN A 71 -2.38 4.66 7.79
N LEU A 72 -2.24 5.02 6.52
CA LEU A 72 -0.95 5.24 5.85
C LEU A 72 -0.43 6.68 5.99
N SER A 73 -1.33 7.65 6.11
CA SER A 73 -0.95 9.06 6.22
C SER A 73 -0.61 9.40 7.67
N THR A 74 0.56 10.00 7.90
CA THR A 74 0.97 10.47 9.23
C THR A 74 0.21 11.72 9.69
N LYS A 75 -0.58 12.34 8.81
CA LYS A 75 -1.38 13.53 9.09
C LYS A 75 -2.80 13.35 8.56
N PRO A 76 -3.83 13.85 9.25
CA PRO A 76 -5.19 13.85 8.72
C PRO A 76 -5.24 14.59 7.38
N LEU A 77 -5.77 13.93 6.35
CA LEU A 77 -6.01 14.54 5.05
C LEU A 77 -7.50 14.78 4.87
N GLY A 78 -7.89 16.03 4.64
CA GLY A 78 -9.28 16.34 4.28
C GLY A 78 -9.61 15.76 2.91
N ALA A 79 -10.76 15.11 2.76
CA ALA A 79 -11.16 14.44 1.51
C ALA A 79 -11.18 15.36 0.28
N LYS A 80 -11.34 16.68 0.48
CA LYS A 80 -11.30 17.69 -0.61
C LYS A 80 -9.89 18.16 -0.97
N SER A 81 -8.87 17.82 -0.17
CA SER A 81 -7.49 18.27 -0.38
C SER A 81 -6.84 17.61 -1.60
N ILE A 82 -5.94 18.34 -2.25
CA ILE A 82 -5.16 17.80 -3.38
C ILE A 82 -4.31 16.61 -2.93
N ALA A 83 -3.74 16.67 -1.73
CA ALA A 83 -2.97 15.56 -1.16
C ALA A 83 -3.80 14.28 -1.01
N TYR A 84 -5.03 14.38 -0.51
CA TYR A 84 -5.95 13.24 -0.43
C TYR A 84 -6.20 12.66 -1.82
N LYS A 85 -6.60 13.48 -2.80
CA LYS A 85 -6.91 13.02 -4.16
C LYS A 85 -5.73 12.34 -4.85
N ARG A 86 -4.50 12.84 -4.64
CA ARG A 86 -3.29 12.19 -5.16
C ARG A 86 -3.04 10.83 -4.52
N PHE A 87 -3.24 10.72 -3.21
CA PHE A 87 -3.07 9.44 -2.52
C PHE A 87 -4.18 8.44 -2.90
N ASP A 88 -5.40 8.92 -3.06
CA ASP A 88 -6.54 8.13 -3.53
C ASP A 88 -6.25 7.50 -4.92
N SER A 89 -5.86 8.34 -5.89
CA SER A 89 -5.42 7.88 -7.22
C SER A 89 -4.28 6.86 -7.15
N ARG A 90 -3.29 7.09 -6.28
CA ARG A 90 -2.18 6.16 -6.07
C ARG A 90 -2.65 4.79 -5.57
N LEU A 91 -3.59 4.75 -4.64
CA LEU A 91 -4.13 3.50 -4.10
C LEU A 91 -4.97 2.75 -5.14
N ASP A 92 -5.70 3.46 -6.00
CA ASP A 92 -6.42 2.84 -7.12
C ASP A 92 -5.46 2.18 -8.10
N THR A 93 -4.39 2.87 -8.50
CA THR A 93 -3.32 2.30 -9.33
C THR A 93 -2.69 1.06 -8.69
N ILE A 94 -2.41 1.10 -7.39
CA ILE A 94 -1.86 -0.05 -6.66
C ILE A 94 -2.85 -1.22 -6.68
N ARG A 95 -4.13 -0.96 -6.44
CA ARG A 95 -5.17 -2.01 -6.44
C ARG A 95 -5.27 -2.69 -7.81
N GLU A 96 -5.28 -1.92 -8.89
CA GLU A 96 -5.29 -2.45 -10.26
C GLU A 96 -4.06 -3.31 -10.53
N ALA A 97 -2.87 -2.85 -10.14
CA ALA A 97 -1.63 -3.60 -10.28
C ALA A 97 -1.63 -4.91 -9.47
N LEU A 98 -2.19 -4.90 -8.26
CA LEU A 98 -2.32 -6.09 -7.42
C LEU A 98 -3.27 -7.11 -8.04
N ILE A 99 -4.42 -6.67 -8.56
CA ILE A 99 -5.38 -7.55 -9.25
C ILE A 99 -4.70 -8.22 -10.45
N LYS A 100 -3.97 -7.46 -11.27
CA LYS A 100 -3.23 -7.98 -12.43
C LYS A 100 -2.08 -8.92 -12.05
N TYR A 101 -1.42 -8.65 -10.93
CA TYR A 101 -0.32 -9.51 -10.45
C TYR A 101 -0.82 -10.86 -9.92
N CYS A 102 -2.03 -10.89 -9.35
CA CYS A 102 -2.63 -12.08 -8.77
C CYS A 102 -3.53 -12.88 -9.73
N SER A 103 -3.89 -12.33 -10.89
CA SER A 103 -4.65 -13.01 -11.96
C SER A 103 -3.77 -13.92 -12.81
#